data_AF-A0A251VPL4-F1
#
_entry.id   AF-A0A251VPL4-F1
#
_cell.length_a   1.000
_cell.length_b   1.000
_cell.length_c   1.000
_cell.angle_alpha   90.00
_cell.angle_beta   90.00
_cell.angle_gamma   90.00
#
_symmetry.space_group_name_H-M   'P 1'
#
loop_
_entity.id
_entity.type
_entity.pdbx_description
1 polymer ?
#
loop_
_entity_poly.entity_id
_entity_poly.type
_entity_poly.pdbx_seq_one_letter_code
_entity_poly.pdbx_strand_id
1 'polypeptide(L)'
;MTQDAQASSNALRRTMEAYSKVTRFFFICNYISRIMVPLASRCAKFRFKPFSEDIMSTRILHTCTEEGLNLDSEALSTLSSISQGDLRGTITFLELLTCLDLQFLPRI
;
A
#
# COMPACT_ATOMS: atom_id res chain seq x y z
N MET A 1 24.66 3.62 -10.04
CA MET A 1 24.39 3.28 -8.62
C MET A 1 25.52 3.90 -7.81
N THR A 2 25.22 4.77 -6.85
CA THR A 2 26.24 5.53 -6.09
C THR A 2 27.03 4.60 -5.16
N GLN A 3 28.32 4.90 -4.93
CA GLN A 3 29.20 4.10 -4.08
C GLN A 3 28.61 3.88 -2.66
N ASP A 4 27.89 4.86 -2.14
CA ASP A 4 27.27 4.79 -0.80
C ASP A 4 26.15 3.75 -0.70
N ALA A 5 25.35 3.59 -1.76
CA ALA A 5 24.28 2.60 -1.80
C ALA A 5 24.86 1.17 -1.79
N GLN A 6 26.00 0.96 -2.44
CA GLN A 6 26.72 -0.32 -2.48
C GLN A 6 27.41 -0.63 -1.14
N ALA A 7 27.98 0.40 -0.47
CA ALA A 7 28.60 0.26 0.83
C ALA A 7 27.58 -0.06 1.94
N SER A 8 26.48 0.70 2.02
CA SER A 8 25.41 0.49 3.00
C SER A 8 24.78 -0.90 2.86
N SER A 9 24.52 -1.33 1.62
CA SER A 9 23.86 -2.61 1.38
C SER A 9 24.79 -3.82 1.64
N ASN A 10 26.11 -3.67 1.47
CA ASN A 10 27.08 -4.70 1.87
C ASN A 10 27.19 -4.84 3.39
N ALA A 11 27.10 -3.73 4.13
CA ALA A 11 27.04 -3.77 5.60
C ALA A 11 25.76 -4.49 6.06
N LEU A 12 24.61 -4.17 5.47
CA LEU A 12 23.34 -4.80 5.77
C LEU A 12 23.37 -6.32 5.54
N ARG A 13 23.99 -6.78 4.45
CA ARG A 13 24.18 -8.21 4.17
C ARG A 13 24.92 -8.91 5.32
N ARG A 14 26.02 -8.32 5.80
CA ARG A 14 26.81 -8.90 6.91
C ARG A 14 26.00 -8.97 8.20
N THR A 15 25.25 -7.92 8.51
CA THR A 15 24.37 -7.89 9.68
C THR A 15 23.28 -8.96 9.60
N MET A 16 22.65 -9.13 8.43
CA MET A 16 21.64 -10.17 8.24
C MET A 16 22.20 -11.57 8.41
N GLU A 17 23.41 -11.84 7.90
CA GLU A 17 24.07 -13.14 8.05
C GLU A 17 24.42 -13.40 9.53
N ALA A 18 25.01 -12.42 10.22
CA ALA A 18 25.44 -12.53 11.61
C ALA A 18 24.29 -12.75 12.61
N TYR A 19 23.17 -12.05 12.42
CA TYR A 19 22.04 -12.08 13.36
C TYR A 19 20.84 -12.91 12.88
N SER A 20 21.01 -13.70 11.82
CA SER A 20 19.95 -14.53 11.22
C SER A 20 19.27 -15.52 12.17
N LYS A 21 19.93 -15.92 13.27
CA LYS A 21 19.36 -16.85 14.26
C LYS A 21 18.38 -16.18 15.23
N VAL A 22 18.56 -14.89 15.51
CA VAL A 22 17.82 -14.16 16.55
C VAL A 22 16.83 -13.16 15.95
N THR A 23 17.16 -12.58 14.79
CA THR A 23 16.38 -11.51 14.16
C THR A 23 15.82 -11.95 12.81
N ARG A 24 14.57 -11.55 12.54
CA ARG A 24 13.91 -11.70 11.23
C ARG A 24 13.82 -10.34 10.57
N PHE A 25 14.21 -10.26 9.29
CA PHE A 25 14.21 -9.02 8.51
C PHE A 25 13.04 -9.03 7.51
N PHE A 26 12.36 -7.90 7.38
CA PHE A 26 11.32 -7.67 6.38
C PHE A 26 11.70 -6.47 5.52
N PHE A 27 11.62 -6.63 4.20
CA PHE A 27 11.87 -5.56 3.23
C PHE A 27 10.62 -5.27 2.43
N ILE A 28 10.20 -4.01 2.44
CA ILE A 28 9.07 -3.52 1.63
C ILE A 28 9.66 -2.70 0.50
N CYS A 29 9.39 -3.10 -0.74
CA CYS A 29 9.89 -2.39 -1.93
C CYS A 29 8.89 -2.49 -3.08
N ASN A 30 8.86 -1.45 -3.92
CA ASN A 30 8.04 -1.44 -5.13
C ASN A 30 8.71 -2.18 -6.29
N TYR A 31 10.04 -2.21 -6.29
CA TYR A 31 10.84 -2.79 -7.37
C TYR A 31 11.90 -3.74 -6.81
N ILE A 32 11.68 -5.05 -7.02
CA ILE A 32 12.63 -6.08 -6.60
C ILE A 32 13.98 -5.90 -7.32
N SER A 33 13.99 -5.38 -8.54
CA SER A 33 15.21 -5.08 -9.30
C SER A 33 16.11 -4.05 -8.63
N ARG A 34 15.56 -3.22 -7.72
CA ARG A 34 16.34 -2.26 -6.94
C ARG A 34 16.91 -2.85 -5.65
N ILE A 35 16.48 -4.06 -5.26
CA ILE A 35 17.10 -4.81 -4.18
C ILE A 35 18.34 -5.53 -4.71
N MET A 36 19.43 -5.49 -3.94
CA MET A 36 20.64 -6.24 -4.29
C MET A 36 20.38 -7.75 -4.32
N VAL A 37 20.90 -8.40 -5.36
CA VAL A 37 20.76 -9.85 -5.60
C VAL A 37 21.06 -10.71 -4.36
N PRO A 38 22.11 -10.45 -3.55
CA PRO A 38 22.40 -11.25 -2.36
C PRO A 38 21.34 -11.17 -1.25
N LEU A 39 20.55 -10.09 -1.18
CA LEU A 39 19.44 -9.96 -0.22
C LEU A 39 18.20 -10.66 -0.76
N ALA A 40 17.89 -10.44 -2.04
CA ALA A 40 16.73 -11.03 -2.71
C ALA A 40 16.80 -12.56 -2.81
N SER A 41 18.00 -13.16 -2.82
CA SER A 41 18.18 -14.62 -2.80
C SER A 41 17.93 -15.26 -1.44
N ARG A 42 18.03 -14.48 -0.35
CA ARG A 42 17.89 -14.96 1.04
C ARG A 42 16.51 -14.71 1.63
N CYS A 43 15.69 -13.90 0.97
CA CYS A 43 14.36 -13.55 1.44
C CYS A 43 13.28 -14.34 0.69
N ALA A 44 12.22 -14.74 1.40
CA ALA A 44 10.99 -15.19 0.76
C ALA A 44 10.35 -14.03 0.00
N LYS A 45 9.99 -14.26 -1.26
CA LYS A 45 9.49 -13.23 -2.16
C LYS A 45 7.96 -13.23 -2.11
N PHE A 46 7.40 -12.17 -1.53
CA PHE A 46 5.96 -11.91 -1.55
C PHE A 46 5.67 -10.81 -2.56
N ARG A 47 4.92 -11.14 -3.62
CA ARG A 47 4.51 -10.16 -4.63
C ARG A 47 3.04 -9.81 -4.41
N PHE A 48 2.81 -8.59 -3.93
CA PHE A 48 1.48 -8.01 -3.86
C PHE A 48 1.06 -7.60 -5.26
N LYS A 49 -0.08 -8.14 -5.72
CA LYS A 49 -0.73 -7.68 -6.94
C LYS A 49 -1.68 -6.54 -6.58
N PRO A 50 -1.95 -5.60 -7.51
CA PRO A 50 -3.05 -4.67 -7.36
C PRO A 50 -4.35 -5.42 -7.08
N PHE A 51 -5.25 -4.80 -6.33
CA PHE A 51 -6.55 -5.40 -6.05
C PHE A 51 -7.41 -5.44 -7.31
N SER A 52 -8.25 -6.47 -7.44
CA SER A 52 -9.28 -6.50 -8.47
C SER A 52 -10.41 -5.53 -8.12
N GLU A 53 -11.13 -5.05 -9.14
CA GLU A 53 -12.25 -4.14 -8.97
C GLU A 53 -13.34 -4.71 -8.04
N ASP A 54 -13.60 -6.02 -8.10
CA ASP A 54 -14.57 -6.69 -7.22
C ASP A 54 -14.19 -6.57 -5.74
N ILE A 55 -12.91 -6.84 -5.42
CA ILE A 55 -12.40 -6.78 -4.05
C ILE A 55 -12.38 -5.32 -3.57
N MET A 56 -11.98 -4.40 -4.45
CA MET A 56 -12.02 -2.97 -4.15
C MET A 56 -13.43 -2.49 -3.83
N SER A 57 -14.40 -2.78 -4.70
CA SER A 57 -15.79 -2.36 -4.55
C SER A 57 -16.39 -2.90 -3.25
N THR A 58 -16.13 -4.18 -2.95
CA THR A 58 -16.56 -4.80 -1.68
C THR A 58 -15.96 -4.08 -0.47
N ARG A 59 -14.66 -3.72 -0.54
CA ARG A 59 -13.98 -3.07 0.58
C ARG A 59 -14.43 -1.62 0.78
N ILE A 60 -14.66 -0.90 -0.30
CA ILE A 60 -15.16 0.48 -0.26
C ILE A 60 -16.58 0.50 0.33
N LEU A 61 -17.45 -0.42 -0.10
CA LEU A 61 -18.80 -0.57 0.44
C LEU A 61 -18.77 -0.87 1.94
N HIS A 62 -17.86 -1.75 2.39
CA HIS A 62 -17.68 -2.05 3.80
C HIS A 62 -17.31 -0.80 4.60
N THR A 63 -16.31 -0.03 4.13
CA THR A 63 -15.91 1.23 4.77
C THR A 63 -17.05 2.25 4.80
N CYS A 64 -17.82 2.39 3.70
CA CYS A 64 -18.97 3.28 3.68
C CYS A 64 -20.05 2.87 4.69
N THR A 65 -20.29 1.56 4.85
CA THR A 65 -21.27 1.03 5.80
C THR A 65 -20.86 1.30 7.24
N GLU A 66 -19.56 1.15 7.57
CA GLU A 66 -19.03 1.42 8.90
C GLU A 66 -19.08 2.91 9.27
N GLU A 67 -18.83 3.79 8.28
CA GLU A 67 -18.85 5.25 8.47
C GLU A 67 -20.26 5.86 8.30
N GLY A 68 -21.28 5.06 7.93
CA GLY A 68 -22.65 5.53 7.72
C GLY A 68 -22.81 6.43 6.47
N LEU A 69 -21.95 6.24 5.47
CA LEU A 69 -21.93 7.01 4.23
C LEU A 69 -22.81 6.34 3.15
N ASN A 70 -23.66 7.15 2.50
CA ASN A 70 -24.43 6.71 1.34
C ASN A 70 -23.64 7.03 0.06
N LEU A 71 -23.04 6.01 -0.54
CA LEU A 71 -22.32 6.14 -1.80
C LEU A 71 -23.19 5.62 -2.95
N ASP A 72 -23.29 6.39 -4.03
CA ASP A 72 -24.01 5.96 -5.22
C ASP A 72 -23.22 4.88 -6.00
N SER A 73 -23.95 3.99 -6.68
CA SER A 73 -23.38 2.89 -7.47
C SER A 73 -22.52 3.39 -8.65
N GLU A 74 -22.89 4.53 -9.25
CA GLU A 74 -22.11 5.18 -10.31
C GLU A 74 -20.82 5.79 -9.75
N ALA A 75 -20.88 6.37 -8.54
CA ALA A 75 -19.69 6.87 -7.84
C ALA A 75 -18.73 5.74 -7.48
N LEU A 76 -19.24 4.59 -7.03
CA LEU A 76 -18.43 3.41 -6.71
C LEU A 76 -17.66 2.89 -7.92
N SER A 77 -18.34 2.74 -9.06
CA SER A 77 -17.71 2.24 -10.30
C SER A 77 -16.67 3.21 -10.86
N THR A 78 -16.96 4.52 -10.80
CA THR A 78 -16.02 5.58 -11.19
C THR A 78 -14.78 5.58 -10.29
N LEU A 79 -14.98 5.47 -8.97
CA LEU A 79 -13.92 5.45 -7.99
C LEU A 79 -13.00 4.23 -8.18
N SER A 80 -13.58 3.05 -8.45
CA SER A 80 -12.84 1.83 -8.75
C SER A 80 -12.01 1.98 -10.03
N SER A 81 -12.61 2.55 -11.08
CA SER A 81 -11.94 2.77 -12.38
C SER A 81 -10.76 3.75 -12.28
N ILE A 82 -10.91 4.86 -11.54
CA ILE A 82 -9.85 5.87 -11.35
C ILE A 82 -8.68 5.31 -10.54
N SER A 83 -8.97 4.44 -9.58
CA SER A 83 -7.99 4.01 -8.59
C SER A 83 -7.02 2.93 -9.07
N GLN A 84 -7.28 2.28 -10.21
CA GLN A 84 -6.37 1.29 -10.85
C GLN A 84 -5.77 0.25 -9.89
N GLY A 85 -6.53 -0.21 -8.89
CA GLY A 85 -6.05 -1.20 -7.91
C GLY A 85 -5.33 -0.63 -6.68
N ASP A 86 -5.19 0.69 -6.54
CA ASP A 86 -4.68 1.36 -5.33
C ASP A 86 -5.81 1.70 -4.35
N LEU A 87 -6.12 0.73 -3.50
CA LEU A 87 -7.13 0.87 -2.45
C LEU A 87 -6.81 1.99 -1.44
N ARG A 88 -5.53 2.24 -1.15
CA ARG A 88 -5.15 3.29 -0.19
C ARG A 88 -5.50 4.65 -0.77
N GLY A 89 -5.12 4.90 -2.03
CA GLY A 89 -5.48 6.11 -2.75
C GLY A 89 -7.00 6.31 -2.80
N THR A 90 -7.74 5.22 -3.06
CA THR A 90 -9.21 5.24 -3.08
C THR A 90 -9.82 5.69 -1.76
N ILE A 91 -9.40 5.09 -0.64
CA ILE A 91 -9.94 5.39 0.69
C ILE A 91 -9.61 6.84 1.07
N THR A 92 -8.38 7.30 0.84
CA THR A 92 -8.00 8.69 1.09
C THR A 92 -8.81 9.67 0.25
N PHE A 93 -9.14 9.31 -1.00
CA PHE A 93 -9.99 10.14 -1.84
C PHE A 93 -11.43 10.18 -1.31
N LEU A 94 -11.97 9.05 -0.86
CA LEU A 94 -13.29 8.97 -0.23
C LEU A 94 -13.37 9.82 1.05
N GLU A 95 -12.36 9.72 1.92
CA GLU A 95 -12.23 10.53 3.13
C GLU A 95 -12.12 12.03 2.81
N LEU A 96 -11.43 12.39 1.74
CA LEU A 96 -11.34 13.77 1.28
C LEU A 96 -12.69 14.30 0.80
N LEU A 97 -13.42 13.54 -0.01
CA LEU A 97 -14.75 13.94 -0.52
C LEU A 97 -15.75 14.15 0.62
N THR A 98 -15.78 13.22 1.58
CA THR A 98 -16.66 13.32 2.76
C THR A 98 -16.30 14.52 3.64
N CYS A 99 -15.01 14.82 3.80
CA CYS A 99 -14.56 16.01 4.51
C CYS A 99 -14.97 17.31 3.80
N LEU A 100 -14.93 17.34 2.46
CA LEU A 100 -15.36 18.48 1.65
C LEU A 100 -16.88 18.73 1.74
N ASP A 101 -17.69 17.66 1.71
CA ASP A 101 -19.14 17.79 1.94
C ASP A 101 -19.46 18.28 3.36
N LEU A 102 -18.67 17.85 4.35
CA LEU A 102 -18.80 18.29 5.75
C LEU A 102 -18.31 19.73 6.01
N GLN A 103 -17.65 20.41 5.08
CA GLN A 103 -17.38 21.85 5.20
C GLN A 103 -18.62 22.73 4.99
N PHE A 104 -19.71 22.17 4.45
CA PHE A 104 -20.99 22.87 4.23
C PHE A 104 -22.07 22.57 5.28
N LEU A 105 -21.84 21.67 6.23
CA LEU A 105 -22.76 21.44 7.35
C LEU A 105 -22.19 22.08 8.63
N PRO A 106 -22.91 23.00 9.29
CA PRO A 106 -22.48 23.55 10.57
C PRO A 106 -22.48 22.40 11.58
N ARG A 107 -21.30 22.07 12.11
CA ARG A 107 -21.20 21.26 13.33
C ARG A 107 -21.98 21.99 14.44
N ILE A 108 -23.07 21.37 14.88
CA ILE A 108 -23.74 21.70 16.15
C ILE A 108 -22.81 21.33 17.30
#